data_AF-A0A537YZR7-F1
#
_entry.id   AF-A0A537YZR7-F1
#
_cell.length_a   1.000
_cell.length_b   1.000
_cell.length_c   1.000
_cell.angle_alpha   90.00
_cell.angle_beta   90.00
_cell.angle_gamma   90.00
#
_symmetry.space_group_name_H-M   'P 1'
#
loop_
_entity.id
_entity.type
_entity.pdbx_description
1 polymer ?
#
loop_
_entity_poly.entity_id
_entity_poly.type
_entity_poly.pdbx_seq_one_letter_code
_entity_poly.pdbx_strand_id
1 'polypeptide(L)'
;GYLQVARDVWTSTTKPFCVLSNLSAAVAADEARMLRDDGIPVLEGTTPGLRALKHLLDDATWRAGTEPQPPRPAPEVARRSHRDLLGSAASFSEAFALHMLAGYGIATVRATYCSSFDEVEWAAADIGFPVAVKIDNPQIQHKSEVDGVRLNIQGADELRGAYEDLSSRLGPAVTVAEMASPGVEMHLGIVNDPMFGPLVLVAAGGVLVEVLHDRALGLPPLDDAAALRLIDRLKIRPMLCRRLAASPSTPSSCPAACSRSDGVRLNPSR
;
A
#
# COMPACT_ATOMS: atom_id res chain seq x y z
N GLY A 1 -27.22 40.33 -9.61
CA GLY A 1 -27.66 38.92 -9.60
C GLY A 1 -26.69 38.08 -8.78
N TYR A 2 -26.98 36.80 -8.59
CA TYR A 2 -26.17 35.91 -7.73
C TYR A 2 -24.69 35.83 -8.15
N LEU A 3 -24.39 35.99 -9.46
CA LEU A 3 -23.01 36.09 -9.98
C LEU A 3 -22.19 37.20 -9.33
N GLN A 4 -22.76 38.40 -9.21
CA GLN A 4 -22.07 39.54 -8.60
C GLN A 4 -21.83 39.27 -7.11
N VAL A 5 -22.84 38.75 -6.41
CA VAL A 5 -22.71 38.39 -5.00
C VAL A 5 -21.62 37.34 -4.78
N ALA A 6 -21.53 36.33 -5.64
CA ALA A 6 -20.50 35.30 -5.56
C ALA A 6 -19.08 35.89 -5.71
N ARG A 7 -18.89 36.82 -6.65
CA ARG A 7 -17.60 37.51 -6.86
C ARG A 7 -17.22 38.41 -5.69
N ASP A 8 -18.18 39.17 -5.18
CA ASP A 8 -17.98 40.07 -4.03
C ASP A 8 -17.61 39.26 -2.78
N VAL A 9 -18.24 38.12 -2.56
CA VAL A 9 -17.90 37.22 -1.45
C VAL A 9 -16.55 36.55 -1.67
N TRP A 10 -16.27 36.03 -2.86
CA TRP A 10 -15.01 35.35 -3.18
C TRP A 10 -13.79 36.23 -2.92
N THR A 11 -13.87 37.51 -3.29
CA THR A 11 -12.77 38.47 -3.11
C THR A 11 -12.62 38.95 -1.66
N SER A 12 -13.63 38.77 -0.81
CA SER A 12 -13.63 39.27 0.58
C SER A 12 -13.49 38.18 1.65
N THR A 13 -13.63 36.90 1.28
CA THR A 13 -13.55 35.77 2.21
C THR A 13 -12.17 35.12 2.24
N THR A 14 -11.71 34.77 3.43
CA THR A 14 -10.55 33.87 3.63
C THR A 14 -10.99 32.42 3.85
N LYS A 15 -12.30 32.16 3.97
CA LYS A 15 -12.88 30.83 4.13
C LYS A 15 -13.12 30.15 2.77
N PRO A 16 -13.03 28.82 2.68
CA PRO A 16 -13.42 28.08 1.48
C PRO A 16 -14.84 28.45 1.03
N PHE A 17 -15.00 28.77 -0.25
CA PHE A 17 -16.26 29.21 -0.84
C PHE A 17 -16.49 28.49 -2.17
N CYS A 18 -17.73 28.10 -2.43
CA CYS A 18 -18.17 27.56 -3.70
C CYS A 18 -19.63 27.94 -3.94
N VAL A 19 -20.04 27.95 -5.21
CA VAL A 19 -21.46 28.07 -5.58
C VAL A 19 -22.02 26.66 -5.74
N LEU A 20 -23.07 26.34 -4.99
CA LEU A 20 -23.73 25.03 -5.04
C LEU A 20 -25.14 25.15 -5.61
N SER A 21 -25.45 24.33 -6.60
CA SER A 21 -26.82 24.08 -7.06
C SER A 21 -27.19 22.63 -6.80
N ASN A 22 -28.36 22.38 -6.19
CA ASN A 22 -28.86 21.02 -5.93
C ASN A 22 -29.42 20.33 -7.19
N LEU A 23 -29.74 21.10 -8.23
CA LEU A 23 -30.20 20.61 -9.53
C LEU A 23 -29.04 20.61 -10.53
N SER A 24 -28.87 19.50 -11.24
CA SER A 24 -27.94 19.40 -12.37
C SER A 24 -28.39 20.39 -13.46
N ALA A 25 -27.48 21.26 -13.93
CA ALA A 25 -27.73 22.28 -14.96
C ALA A 25 -28.75 23.39 -14.59
N ALA A 26 -29.01 23.63 -13.31
CA ALA A 26 -29.84 24.78 -12.90
C ALA A 26 -29.07 26.11 -12.84
N VAL A 27 -27.73 26.07 -12.87
CA VAL A 27 -26.92 27.25 -13.19
C VAL A 27 -26.84 27.30 -14.72
N ALA A 28 -27.18 28.44 -15.32
CA ALA A 28 -27.02 28.59 -16.76
C ALA A 28 -25.56 28.30 -17.13
N ALA A 29 -25.33 27.48 -18.16
CA ALA A 29 -23.99 26.96 -18.47
C ALA A 29 -22.94 28.07 -18.68
N ASP A 30 -23.36 29.21 -19.20
CA ASP A 30 -22.49 30.38 -19.39
C ASP A 30 -22.15 31.07 -18.06
N GLU A 31 -23.11 31.16 -17.15
CA GLU A 31 -22.91 31.75 -15.82
C GLU A 31 -22.01 30.86 -14.94
N ALA A 32 -22.17 29.53 -15.01
CA ALA A 32 -21.28 28.58 -14.36
C ALA A 32 -19.84 28.67 -14.89
N ARG A 33 -19.67 28.86 -16.20
CA ARG A 33 -18.36 29.02 -16.83
C ARG A 33 -17.68 30.31 -16.38
N MET A 34 -18.40 31.43 -16.39
CA MET A 34 -17.88 32.72 -15.94
C MET A 34 -17.35 32.65 -14.50
N LEU A 35 -18.07 32.00 -13.58
CA LEU A 35 -17.60 31.83 -12.21
C LEU A 35 -16.34 30.95 -12.13
N ARG A 36 -16.27 29.87 -12.90
CA ARG A 36 -15.09 28.99 -12.92
C ARG A 36 -13.86 29.70 -13.49
N ASP A 37 -14.04 30.54 -14.51
CA ASP A 37 -12.96 31.34 -15.10
C ASP A 37 -12.40 32.36 -14.08
N ASP A 38 -13.24 32.84 -13.16
CA ASP A 38 -12.83 33.70 -12.03
C ASP A 38 -12.21 32.89 -10.85
N GLY A 39 -12.05 31.57 -11.01
CA GLY A 39 -11.52 30.67 -9.99
C GLY A 39 -12.52 30.23 -8.93
N ILE A 40 -13.81 30.57 -9.08
CA ILE A 40 -14.87 30.19 -8.13
C ILE A 40 -15.38 28.78 -8.49
N PRO A 41 -15.23 27.78 -7.60
CA PRO A 41 -15.76 26.45 -7.85
C PRO A 41 -17.29 26.46 -7.91
N VAL A 42 -17.85 25.90 -8.99
CA VAL A 42 -19.29 25.71 -9.16
C VAL A 42 -19.60 24.22 -9.09
N LEU A 43 -20.35 23.82 -8.08
CA LEU A 43 -20.77 22.44 -7.83
C LEU A 43 -22.23 22.28 -8.23
N GLU A 44 -22.47 21.40 -9.20
CA GLU A 44 -23.81 21.15 -9.72
C GLU A 44 -24.26 19.74 -9.33
N GLY A 45 -25.43 19.65 -8.72
CA GLY A 45 -26.02 18.43 -8.20
C GLY A 45 -25.72 18.18 -6.72
N THR A 46 -26.63 17.45 -6.09
CA THR A 46 -26.56 17.09 -4.67
C THR A 46 -25.32 16.27 -4.33
N THR A 47 -24.94 15.30 -5.16
CA THR A 47 -23.82 14.39 -4.86
C THR A 47 -22.47 15.11 -4.84
N PRO A 48 -22.09 15.92 -5.85
CA PRO A 48 -20.86 16.73 -5.78
C PRO A 48 -20.86 17.70 -4.59
N GLY A 49 -21.99 18.35 -4.29
CA GLY A 49 -22.12 19.25 -3.14
C GLY A 49 -21.88 18.57 -1.81
N LEU A 50 -22.56 17.44 -1.55
CA LEU A 50 -22.39 16.68 -0.31
C LEU A 50 -20.99 16.09 -0.19
N ARG A 51 -20.38 15.66 -1.30
CA ARG A 51 -18.98 15.19 -1.30
C ARG A 51 -18.02 16.31 -0.96
N ALA A 52 -18.17 17.49 -1.56
CA ALA A 52 -17.32 18.64 -1.26
C ALA A 52 -17.45 19.08 0.20
N LEU A 53 -18.68 19.12 0.73
CA LEU A 53 -18.92 19.42 2.15
C LEU A 53 -18.28 18.36 3.05
N LYS A 54 -18.44 17.07 2.73
CA LYS A 54 -17.76 15.98 3.44
C LYS A 54 -16.24 16.18 3.45
N HIS A 55 -15.62 16.47 2.29
CA HIS A 55 -14.19 16.69 2.20
C HIS A 55 -13.72 17.92 2.98
N LEU A 56 -14.50 19.00 2.98
CA LEU A 56 -14.22 20.19 3.80
C LEU A 56 -14.26 19.88 5.29
N LEU A 57 -15.24 19.08 5.74
CA LEU A 57 -15.35 18.66 7.14
C LEU A 57 -14.24 17.66 7.52
N ASP A 58 -13.90 16.73 6.63
CA ASP A 58 -12.79 15.80 6.82
C ASP A 58 -11.45 16.57 6.92
N ASP A 59 -11.22 17.57 6.07
CA ASP A 59 -10.03 18.45 6.10
C ASP A 59 -10.00 19.31 7.37
N ALA A 60 -11.13 19.90 7.76
CA ALA A 60 -11.22 20.66 9.01
C ALA A 60 -10.92 19.78 10.23
N THR A 61 -11.44 18.55 10.25
CA THR A 61 -11.15 17.57 11.32
C THR A 61 -9.68 17.16 11.29
N TRP A 62 -9.11 16.96 10.11
CA TRP A 62 -7.69 16.64 9.92
C TRP A 62 -6.79 17.76 10.42
N ARG A 63 -7.06 19.02 10.04
CA ARG A 63 -6.30 20.21 10.46
C ARG A 63 -6.49 20.56 11.93
N ALA A 64 -7.67 20.26 12.50
CA ALA A 64 -7.93 20.42 13.92
C ALA A 64 -7.28 19.33 14.78
N GLY A 65 -6.93 18.19 14.15
CA GLY A 65 -6.09 17.18 14.75
C GLY A 65 -4.64 17.66 14.92
N THR A 66 -3.87 16.92 15.71
CA THR A 66 -2.42 17.14 15.81
C THR A 66 -1.78 16.94 14.44
N GLU A 67 -0.90 17.86 14.05
CA GLU A 67 -0.08 17.69 12.84
C GLU A 67 0.61 16.31 12.89
N PRO A 68 0.51 15.49 11.82
CA PRO A 68 1.09 14.15 11.83
C PRO A 68 2.58 14.25 12.14
N GLN A 69 3.02 13.56 13.18
CA GLN A 69 4.45 13.46 13.42
C GLN A 69 5.04 12.48 12.41
N PRO A 70 5.96 12.93 11.53
CA PRO A 70 6.54 12.02 10.56
C PRO A 70 7.25 10.87 11.30
N PRO A 71 7.13 9.63 10.80
CA PRO A 71 7.81 8.51 11.41
C PRO A 71 9.31 8.76 11.40
N ARG A 72 10.01 8.24 12.41
CA ARG A 72 11.46 8.37 12.48
C ARG A 72 12.07 7.80 11.19
N PRO A 73 12.86 8.57 10.44
CA PRO A 73 13.40 8.08 9.18
C PRO A 73 14.34 6.90 9.44
N ALA A 74 14.38 5.97 8.49
CA ALA A 74 15.38 4.92 8.47
C ALA A 74 16.81 5.52 8.54
N PRO A 75 17.80 4.76 9.04
CA PRO A 75 19.18 5.24 9.14
C PRO A 75 19.67 5.88 7.84
N GLU A 76 20.33 7.04 7.93
CA GLU A 76 20.80 7.79 6.75
C GLU A 76 21.69 6.93 5.83
N VAL A 77 22.53 6.08 6.43
CA VAL A 77 23.39 5.14 5.69
C VAL A 77 22.57 4.19 4.82
N ALA A 78 21.50 3.59 5.38
CA ALA A 78 20.60 2.73 4.63
C ALA A 78 19.88 3.50 3.51
N ARG A 79 19.37 4.70 3.81
CA ARG A 79 18.69 5.55 2.82
C ARG A 79 19.59 5.94 1.66
N ARG A 80 20.84 6.33 1.93
CA ARG A 80 21.82 6.69 0.90
C ARG A 80 22.18 5.48 0.05
N SER A 81 22.57 4.36 0.69
CA SER A 81 22.93 3.12 -0.01
C SER A 81 21.79 2.64 -0.91
N HIS A 82 20.55 2.65 -0.40
CA HIS A 82 19.38 2.25 -1.19
C HIS A 82 19.10 3.21 -2.35
N ARG A 83 19.28 4.53 -2.18
CA ARG A 83 19.11 5.50 -3.27
C ARG A 83 20.12 5.25 -4.39
N ASP A 84 21.38 5.02 -4.05
CA ASP A 84 22.44 4.77 -5.03
C ASP A 84 22.17 3.47 -5.80
N LEU A 85 21.74 2.41 -5.10
CA LEU A 85 21.36 1.13 -5.71
C LEU A 85 20.16 1.29 -6.65
N LEU A 86 19.09 1.97 -6.21
CA LEU A 86 17.90 2.26 -7.02
C LEU A 86 18.20 3.10 -8.27
N GLY A 87 19.19 3.98 -8.22
CA GLY A 87 19.63 4.77 -9.38
C GLY A 87 20.49 4.00 -10.38
N SER A 88 21.04 2.84 -9.99
CA SER A 88 22.05 2.11 -10.76
C SER A 88 21.54 0.86 -11.48
N ALA A 89 20.43 0.26 -11.03
CA ALA A 89 19.93 -1.00 -11.57
C ALA A 89 18.56 -0.87 -12.24
N ALA A 90 18.36 -1.62 -13.33
CA ALA A 90 17.10 -1.65 -14.07
C ALA A 90 16.05 -2.60 -13.46
N SER A 91 16.47 -3.58 -12.67
CA SER A 91 15.60 -4.56 -12.01
C SER A 91 16.28 -5.11 -10.76
N PHE A 92 15.48 -5.59 -9.81
CA PHE A 92 15.93 -6.13 -8.53
C PHE A 92 15.29 -7.50 -8.28
N SER A 93 16.07 -8.40 -7.67
CA SER A 93 15.53 -9.68 -7.21
C SER A 93 14.54 -9.49 -6.06
N GLU A 94 13.67 -10.46 -5.87
CA GLU A 94 12.70 -10.43 -4.77
C GLU A 94 13.40 -10.43 -3.41
N ALA A 95 14.46 -11.23 -3.27
CA ALA A 95 15.30 -11.26 -2.07
C ALA A 95 15.92 -9.89 -1.76
N PHE A 96 16.42 -9.18 -2.78
CA PHE A 96 16.98 -7.85 -2.60
C PHE A 96 15.93 -6.82 -2.18
N ALA A 97 14.74 -6.84 -2.80
CA ALA A 97 13.64 -5.96 -2.42
C ALA A 97 13.21 -6.18 -0.95
N LEU A 98 13.10 -7.44 -0.52
CA LEU A 98 12.76 -7.77 0.87
C LEU A 98 13.86 -7.32 1.85
N HIS A 99 15.13 -7.42 1.47
CA HIS A 99 16.25 -6.91 2.26
C HIS A 99 16.19 -5.38 2.41
N MET A 100 15.91 -4.66 1.32
CA MET A 100 15.74 -3.21 1.38
C MET A 100 14.61 -2.79 2.32
N LEU A 101 13.44 -3.44 2.21
CA LEU A 101 12.29 -3.18 3.07
C LEU A 101 12.61 -3.42 4.55
N ALA A 102 13.34 -4.49 4.87
CA ALA A 102 13.82 -4.74 6.23
C ALA A 102 14.70 -3.60 6.76
N GLY A 103 15.54 -3.01 5.91
CA GLY A 103 16.33 -1.82 6.24
C GLY A 103 15.51 -0.57 6.59
N TYR A 104 14.23 -0.53 6.21
CA TYR A 104 13.26 0.50 6.60
C TYR A 104 12.39 0.08 7.80
N GLY A 105 12.69 -1.04 8.46
CA GLY A 105 11.95 -1.54 9.61
C GLY A 105 10.66 -2.28 9.25
N ILE A 106 10.45 -2.60 7.97
CA ILE A 106 9.31 -3.40 7.52
C ILE A 106 9.64 -4.88 7.73
N ALA A 107 8.79 -5.58 8.48
CA ALA A 107 8.96 -7.01 8.71
C ALA A 107 8.80 -7.80 7.41
N THR A 108 9.85 -8.52 7.01
CA THR A 108 9.87 -9.37 5.82
C THR A 108 10.15 -10.83 6.17
N VAL A 109 9.85 -11.74 5.26
CA VAL A 109 10.30 -13.13 5.33
C VAL A 109 11.77 -13.22 4.94
N ARG A 110 12.50 -14.19 5.48
CA ARG A 110 13.84 -14.49 4.99
C ARG A 110 13.76 -15.00 3.56
N ALA A 111 14.63 -14.49 2.71
CA ALA A 111 14.70 -14.87 1.30
C ALA A 111 16.13 -14.74 0.78
N THR A 112 16.52 -15.70 -0.06
CA THR A 112 17.87 -15.78 -0.63
C THR A 112 17.77 -16.01 -2.14
N TYR A 113 18.44 -15.15 -2.91
CA TYR A 113 18.62 -15.36 -4.34
C TYR A 113 19.66 -16.46 -4.57
N CYS A 114 19.33 -17.42 -5.43
CA CYS A 114 20.14 -18.58 -5.76
C CYS A 114 20.19 -18.75 -7.28
N SER A 115 21.33 -19.20 -7.80
CA SER A 115 21.60 -19.42 -9.22
C SER A 115 22.06 -20.84 -9.54
N SER A 116 22.14 -21.70 -8.51
CA SER A 116 22.48 -23.11 -8.61
C SER A 116 21.73 -23.93 -7.56
N PHE A 117 21.67 -25.25 -7.75
CA PHE A 117 21.02 -26.13 -6.77
C PHE A 117 21.76 -26.13 -5.42
N ASP A 118 23.09 -26.07 -5.42
CA ASP A 118 23.89 -26.05 -4.18
C ASP A 118 23.55 -24.81 -3.32
N GLU A 119 23.36 -23.65 -3.96
CA GLU A 119 22.90 -22.43 -3.29
C GLU A 119 21.47 -22.57 -2.75
N VAL A 120 20.58 -23.22 -3.52
CA VAL A 120 19.19 -23.49 -3.11
C VAL A 120 19.13 -24.41 -1.89
N GLU A 121 19.93 -25.49 -1.89
CA GLU A 121 20.02 -26.44 -0.79
C GLU A 121 20.55 -25.76 0.47
N TRP A 122 21.62 -24.96 0.34
CA TRP A 122 22.17 -24.19 1.45
C TRP A 122 21.15 -23.18 2.02
N ALA A 123 20.47 -22.42 1.15
CA ALA A 123 19.48 -21.44 1.56
C ALA A 123 18.28 -22.09 2.27
N ALA A 124 17.81 -23.23 1.76
CA ALA A 124 16.71 -23.98 2.39
C ALA A 124 17.12 -24.56 3.76
N ALA A 125 18.37 -24.99 3.92
CA ALA A 125 18.89 -25.46 5.20
C ALA A 125 19.04 -24.32 6.23
N ASP A 126 19.49 -23.13 5.81
CA ASP A 126 19.60 -21.94 6.68
C ASP A 126 18.23 -21.37 7.08
N ILE A 127 17.27 -21.37 6.15
CA ILE A 127 15.90 -20.93 6.43
C ILE A 127 15.15 -21.97 7.27
N GLY A 128 15.27 -23.25 6.93
CA GLY A 128 14.49 -24.33 7.52
C GLY A 128 13.13 -24.49 6.82
N PHE A 129 12.70 -25.75 6.68
CA PHE A 129 11.45 -26.10 6.01
C PHE A 129 10.19 -25.78 6.88
N PRO A 130 9.03 -25.50 6.27
CA PRO A 130 8.79 -25.48 4.83
C PRO A 130 9.24 -24.17 4.16
N VAL A 131 9.71 -24.29 2.91
CA VAL A 131 10.17 -23.15 2.09
C VAL A 131 9.34 -23.00 0.80
N ALA A 132 9.43 -21.83 0.20
CA ALA A 132 8.97 -21.56 -1.16
C ALA A 132 10.18 -21.39 -2.09
N VAL A 133 10.06 -21.87 -3.34
CA VAL A 133 11.01 -21.62 -4.42
C VAL A 133 10.27 -20.89 -5.53
N LYS A 134 10.77 -19.72 -5.91
CA LYS A 134 10.15 -18.84 -6.89
C LYS A 134 11.15 -18.50 -7.96
N ILE A 135 10.77 -18.54 -9.23
CA ILE A 135 11.63 -18.08 -10.32
C ILE A 135 12.05 -16.62 -10.10
N ASP A 136 13.31 -16.31 -10.35
CA ASP A 136 13.89 -14.97 -10.23
C ASP A 136 14.63 -14.59 -11.51
N ASN A 137 13.86 -14.58 -12.60
CA ASN A 137 14.31 -14.20 -13.92
C ASN A 137 13.77 -12.79 -14.22
N PRO A 138 14.62 -11.78 -14.50
CA PRO A 138 14.21 -10.41 -14.81
C PRO A 138 13.23 -10.28 -15.98
N GLN A 139 13.20 -11.27 -16.89
CA GLN A 139 12.28 -11.29 -18.03
C GLN A 139 10.86 -11.77 -17.64
N ILE A 140 10.70 -12.36 -16.46
CA ILE A 140 9.45 -12.94 -15.98
C ILE A 140 8.91 -12.08 -14.85
N GLN A 141 8.00 -11.16 -15.18
CA GLN A 141 7.36 -10.29 -14.20
C GLN A 141 6.22 -11.00 -13.45
N HIS A 142 5.41 -11.81 -14.16
CA HIS A 142 4.26 -12.52 -13.59
C HIS A 142 4.57 -14.00 -13.34
N LYS A 143 5.34 -14.27 -12.28
CA LYS A 143 5.84 -15.62 -11.92
C LYS A 143 4.74 -16.69 -11.85
N SER A 144 3.57 -16.36 -11.33
CA SER A 144 2.47 -17.33 -11.19
C SER A 144 1.81 -17.67 -12.53
N GLU A 145 1.82 -16.78 -13.51
CA GLU A 145 1.24 -17.02 -14.84
C GLU A 145 2.05 -18.03 -15.66
N VAL A 146 3.35 -18.15 -15.35
CA VAL A 146 4.26 -19.13 -15.97
C VAL A 146 4.47 -20.38 -15.11
N ASP A 147 3.64 -20.56 -14.08
CA ASP A 147 3.78 -21.63 -13.09
C ASP A 147 5.22 -21.68 -12.50
N GLY A 148 5.73 -20.49 -12.18
CA GLY A 148 7.10 -20.24 -11.71
C GLY A 148 7.24 -20.22 -10.19
N VAL A 149 6.26 -20.76 -9.45
CA VAL A 149 6.22 -20.72 -7.99
C VAL A 149 5.93 -22.12 -7.45
N ARG A 150 6.75 -22.57 -6.51
CA ARG A 150 6.57 -23.81 -5.74
C ARG A 150 6.51 -23.43 -4.27
N LEU A 151 5.41 -23.78 -3.60
CA LEU A 151 5.15 -23.40 -2.21
C LEU A 151 5.18 -24.64 -1.32
N ASN A 152 5.41 -24.42 -0.03
CA ASN A 152 5.24 -25.44 1.00
C ASN A 152 6.11 -26.70 0.78
N ILE A 153 7.33 -26.52 0.26
CA ILE A 153 8.30 -27.59 0.07
C ILE A 153 8.75 -28.07 1.47
N GLN A 154 8.63 -29.37 1.74
CA GLN A 154 8.83 -29.94 3.08
C GLN A 154 10.22 -30.51 3.32
N GLY A 155 11.01 -30.76 2.27
CA GLY A 155 12.31 -31.39 2.41
C GLY A 155 13.16 -31.37 1.13
N ALA A 156 14.36 -31.92 1.24
CA ALA A 156 15.40 -31.83 0.21
C ALA A 156 15.03 -32.50 -1.12
N ASP A 157 14.35 -33.65 -1.09
CA ASP A 157 13.94 -34.36 -2.32
C ASP A 157 12.90 -33.55 -3.12
N GLU A 158 11.90 -33.01 -2.43
CA GLU A 158 10.90 -32.13 -3.04
C GLU A 158 11.54 -30.83 -3.54
N LEU A 159 12.51 -30.29 -2.79
CA LEU A 159 13.27 -29.10 -3.18
C LEU A 159 14.03 -29.31 -4.49
N ARG A 160 14.70 -30.46 -4.64
CA ARG A 160 15.42 -30.83 -5.86
C ARG A 160 14.49 -30.93 -7.05
N GLY A 161 13.38 -31.66 -6.91
CA GLY A 161 12.39 -31.77 -7.97
C GLY A 161 11.80 -30.42 -8.37
N ALA A 162 11.48 -29.56 -7.41
CA ALA A 162 10.97 -28.22 -7.64
C ALA A 162 11.97 -27.32 -8.38
N TYR A 163 13.25 -27.37 -7.99
CA TYR A 163 14.31 -26.60 -8.66
C TYR A 163 14.58 -27.11 -10.08
N GLU A 164 14.69 -28.42 -10.30
CA GLU A 164 14.93 -29.00 -11.63
C GLU A 164 13.80 -28.67 -12.61
N ASP A 165 12.54 -28.74 -12.17
CA ASP A 165 11.38 -28.32 -12.96
C ASP A 165 11.42 -26.84 -13.35
N LEU A 166 11.61 -25.94 -12.37
CA LEU A 166 11.67 -24.50 -12.65
C LEU A 166 12.88 -24.13 -13.51
N SER A 167 14.05 -24.67 -13.19
CA SER A 167 15.31 -24.35 -13.85
C SER A 167 15.32 -24.76 -15.33
N SER A 168 14.76 -25.92 -15.64
CA SER A 168 14.66 -26.43 -17.02
C SER A 168 13.72 -25.61 -17.91
N ARG A 169 12.64 -25.03 -17.34
CA ARG A 169 11.63 -24.28 -18.11
C ARG A 169 11.89 -22.79 -18.17
N LEU A 170 12.39 -22.21 -17.08
CA LEU A 170 12.37 -20.75 -16.86
C LEU A 170 13.76 -20.16 -16.54
N GLY A 171 14.77 -21.01 -16.39
CA GLY A 171 16.16 -20.65 -16.08
C GLY A 171 16.53 -20.90 -14.62
N PRO A 172 17.84 -20.98 -14.31
CA PRO A 172 18.35 -21.48 -13.03
C PRO A 172 18.20 -20.50 -11.86
N ALA A 173 17.94 -19.22 -12.12
CA ALA A 173 17.85 -18.19 -11.09
C ALA A 173 16.52 -18.27 -10.34
N VAL A 174 16.56 -18.51 -9.03
CA VAL A 174 15.39 -18.62 -8.15
C VAL A 174 15.61 -17.85 -6.85
N THR A 175 14.53 -17.46 -6.19
CA THR A 175 14.53 -17.02 -4.79
C THR A 175 13.96 -18.15 -3.93
N VAL A 176 14.73 -18.57 -2.93
CA VAL A 176 14.27 -19.46 -1.84
C VAL A 176 13.81 -18.59 -0.69
N ALA A 177 12.58 -18.79 -0.21
CA ALA A 177 11.99 -17.95 0.82
C ALA A 177 11.28 -18.75 1.93
N GLU A 178 11.30 -18.21 3.14
CA GLU A 178 10.54 -18.71 4.28
C GLU A 178 9.02 -18.66 4.00
N MET A 179 8.30 -19.73 4.36
CA MET A 179 6.85 -19.73 4.29
C MET A 179 6.24 -18.84 5.37
N ALA A 180 5.54 -17.79 4.94
CA ALA A 180 4.77 -16.95 5.86
C ALA A 180 3.65 -17.76 6.56
N SER A 181 3.43 -17.48 7.83
CA SER A 181 2.30 -18.06 8.57
C SER A 181 0.96 -17.62 7.97
N PRO A 182 -0.09 -18.45 8.06
CA PRO A 182 -1.43 -18.08 7.60
C PRO A 182 -1.94 -16.80 8.29
N GLY A 183 -2.44 -15.85 7.49
CA GLY A 183 -2.87 -14.54 7.95
C GLY A 183 -3.88 -13.90 6.99
N VAL A 184 -4.32 -12.69 7.36
CA VAL A 184 -5.10 -11.85 6.46
C VAL A 184 -4.13 -11.16 5.52
N GLU A 185 -4.29 -11.39 4.22
CA GLU A 185 -3.46 -10.74 3.21
C GLU A 185 -3.86 -9.27 3.07
N MET A 186 -2.85 -8.41 2.93
CA MET A 186 -3.02 -7.00 2.63
C MET A 186 -2.05 -6.57 1.53
N HIS A 187 -2.48 -5.58 0.77
CA HIS A 187 -1.67 -4.92 -0.23
C HIS A 187 -1.30 -3.53 0.29
N LEU A 188 0.00 -3.26 0.39
CA LEU A 188 0.54 -1.93 0.63
C LEU A 188 1.35 -1.52 -0.60
N GLY A 189 1.06 -0.35 -1.14
CA GLY A 189 1.77 0.18 -2.31
C GLY A 189 1.94 1.68 -2.24
N ILE A 190 2.71 2.21 -3.17
CA ILE A 190 2.84 3.65 -3.40
C ILE A 190 2.35 3.94 -4.81
N VAL A 191 1.47 4.93 -4.94
CA VAL A 191 0.99 5.42 -6.24
C VAL A 191 1.45 6.86 -6.40
N ASN A 192 2.16 7.16 -7.49
CA ASN A 192 2.52 8.53 -7.81
C ASN A 192 1.39 9.19 -8.59
N ASP A 193 0.64 10.04 -7.91
CA ASP A 193 -0.41 10.85 -8.51
C ASP A 193 0.18 12.13 -9.14
N PRO A 194 -0.26 12.55 -10.35
CA PRO A 194 0.27 13.74 -11.01
C PRO A 194 0.07 15.06 -10.24
N MET A 195 -0.99 15.15 -9.44
CA MET A 195 -1.34 16.36 -8.69
C MET A 195 -0.80 16.31 -7.26
N PHE A 196 -0.89 15.16 -6.60
CA PHE A 196 -0.59 15.02 -5.18
C PHE A 196 0.80 14.42 -4.90
N GLY A 197 1.49 13.91 -5.91
CA GLY A 197 2.75 13.19 -5.73
C GLY A 197 2.54 11.79 -5.14
N PRO A 198 3.47 11.28 -4.33
CA PRO A 198 3.38 9.91 -3.81
C PRO A 198 2.23 9.78 -2.81
N LEU A 199 1.37 8.80 -3.03
CA LEU A 199 0.27 8.41 -2.15
C LEU A 199 0.50 7.00 -1.64
N VAL A 200 0.29 6.77 -0.34
CA VAL A 200 0.31 5.43 0.24
C VAL A 200 -1.05 4.77 0.02
N LEU A 201 -1.04 3.60 -0.60
CA LEU A 201 -2.20 2.75 -0.83
C LEU A 201 -2.19 1.60 0.16
N VAL A 202 -3.28 1.45 0.91
CA VAL A 202 -3.56 0.23 1.68
C VAL A 202 -4.83 -0.40 1.13
N ALA A 203 -4.80 -1.69 0.86
CA ALA A 203 -5.96 -2.45 0.40
C ALA A 203 -5.95 -3.85 1.01
N ALA A 204 -7.11 -4.51 0.95
CA ALA A 204 -7.16 -5.96 1.15
C ALA A 204 -6.23 -6.67 0.15
N GLY A 205 -5.71 -7.84 0.51
CA GLY A 205 -4.90 -8.72 -0.35
C GLY A 205 -5.67 -9.97 -0.80
N GLY A 206 -5.10 -10.70 -1.76
CA GLY A 206 -5.66 -11.95 -2.30
C GLY A 206 -6.66 -11.78 -3.45
N VAL A 207 -7.19 -12.91 -3.93
CA VAL A 207 -8.05 -12.98 -5.14
C VAL A 207 -9.39 -12.21 -4.97
N LEU A 208 -9.86 -12.04 -3.72
CA LEU A 208 -11.13 -11.36 -3.41
C LEU A 208 -11.08 -9.83 -3.60
N VAL A 209 -9.89 -9.26 -3.86
CA VAL A 209 -9.66 -7.80 -3.89
C VAL A 209 -10.11 -7.14 -5.18
N GLU A 210 -9.94 -7.82 -6.32
CA GLU A 210 -10.42 -7.31 -7.62
C GLU A 210 -11.92 -7.07 -7.60
N VAL A 211 -12.66 -7.84 -6.79
CA VAL A 211 -14.11 -7.77 -6.67
C VAL A 211 -14.58 -6.74 -5.64
N LEU A 212 -13.88 -6.59 -4.52
CA LEU A 212 -14.36 -5.77 -3.39
C LEU A 212 -14.03 -4.27 -3.50
N HIS A 213 -13.04 -3.92 -4.34
CA HIS A 213 -12.48 -2.57 -4.48
C HIS A 213 -12.20 -1.91 -3.12
N ASP A 214 -11.75 -2.70 -2.14
CA ASP A 214 -11.54 -2.28 -0.75
C ASP A 214 -10.14 -1.69 -0.58
N ARG A 215 -10.05 -0.36 -0.77
CA ARG A 215 -8.79 0.38 -0.76
C ARG A 215 -8.94 1.74 -0.07
N ALA A 216 -7.87 2.18 0.56
CA ALA A 216 -7.72 3.48 1.17
C ALA A 216 -6.40 4.12 0.73
N LEU A 217 -6.45 5.42 0.41
CA LEU A 217 -5.27 6.22 0.08
C LEU A 217 -4.98 7.23 1.20
N GLY A 218 -3.71 7.46 1.48
CA GLY A 218 -3.22 8.46 2.42
C GLY A 218 -2.05 9.25 1.86
N LEU A 219 -2.03 10.55 2.14
CA LEU A 219 -0.94 11.44 1.76
C LEU A 219 0.18 11.33 2.82
N PRO A 220 1.44 11.02 2.44
CA PRO A 220 2.56 11.08 3.35
C PRO A 220 2.92 12.52 3.73
N PRO A 221 3.52 12.76 4.92
CA PRO A 221 3.85 11.77 5.94
C PRO A 221 2.61 11.27 6.69
N LEU A 222 2.60 9.97 7.00
CA LEU A 222 1.58 9.34 7.82
C LEU A 222 2.21 8.97 9.16
N ASP A 223 1.62 9.46 10.24
CA ASP A 223 1.89 8.95 11.58
C ASP A 223 1.09 7.66 11.84
N ASP A 224 1.36 7.01 12.98
CA ASP A 224 0.68 5.76 13.34
C ASP A 224 -0.84 5.93 13.40
N ALA A 225 -1.31 7.08 13.88
CA ALA A 225 -2.74 7.38 13.98
C ALA A 225 -3.38 7.53 12.60
N ALA A 226 -2.74 8.22 11.67
CA ALA A 226 -3.19 8.37 10.29
C ALA A 226 -3.18 7.02 9.57
N ALA A 227 -2.12 6.22 9.72
CA ALA A 227 -2.03 4.88 9.17
C ALA A 227 -3.17 3.97 9.68
N LEU A 228 -3.46 3.99 10.98
CA LEU A 228 -4.59 3.26 11.56
C LEU A 228 -5.93 3.74 10.99
N ARG A 229 -6.14 5.05 10.81
CA ARG A 229 -7.35 5.58 10.14
C ARG A 229 -7.48 5.08 8.70
N LEU A 230 -6.38 4.84 7.98
CA LEU A 230 -6.46 4.22 6.64
C LEU A 230 -6.99 2.79 6.75
N ILE A 231 -6.45 2.00 7.68
CA ILE A 231 -6.81 0.60 7.89
C ILE A 231 -8.26 0.47 8.40
N ASP A 232 -8.71 1.39 9.27
CA ASP A 232 -10.09 1.42 9.79
C ASP A 232 -11.14 1.68 8.70
N ARG A 233 -10.75 2.31 7.58
CA ARG A 233 -11.64 2.54 6.43
C ARG A 233 -11.83 1.31 5.55
N LEU A 234 -11.03 0.27 5.74
CA LEU A 234 -11.15 -0.97 4.96
C LEU A 234 -12.34 -1.79 5.45
N LYS A 235 -13.12 -2.34 4.53
CA LYS A 235 -14.21 -3.29 4.81
C LYS A 235 -13.68 -4.55 5.50
N ILE A 236 -12.43 -4.95 5.23
CA ILE A 236 -11.78 -6.10 5.88
C ILE A 236 -11.36 -5.86 7.34
N ARG A 237 -11.51 -4.63 7.86
CA ARG A 237 -11.10 -4.26 9.23
C ARG A 237 -11.56 -5.23 10.33
N PRO A 238 -12.79 -5.77 10.33
CA PRO A 238 -13.22 -6.75 11.35
C PRO A 238 -12.37 -8.03 11.37
N MET A 239 -11.88 -8.48 10.20
CA MET A 239 -11.03 -9.66 10.10
C MET A 239 -9.64 -9.41 10.71
N LEU A 240 -9.10 -8.19 10.52
CA LEU A 240 -7.84 -7.77 11.11
C LEU A 240 -7.92 -7.72 12.65
N CYS A 241 -9.03 -7.20 13.21
CA CYS A 241 -9.24 -7.16 14.67
C CYS A 241 -9.23 -8.54 15.31
N ARG A 242 -9.93 -9.50 14.69
CA ARG A 242 -10.12 -10.85 15.24
C ARG A 242 -8.80 -11.61 15.38
N ARG A 243 -7.82 -11.36 14.51
CA ARG A 243 -6.51 -12.02 14.52
C ARG A 243 -5.55 -11.41 15.55
N LEU A 244 -5.55 -10.08 15.72
CA LEU A 244 -4.72 -9.41 16.75
C LEU A 244 -5.10 -9.83 18.18
N ALA A 245 -6.38 -10.13 18.41
CA ALA A 245 -6.86 -10.69 19.69
C ALA A 245 -6.52 -12.18 19.89
N ALA A 246 -6.09 -12.90 18.84
CA ALA A 246 -5.76 -14.32 18.87
C ALA A 246 -4.25 -14.60 18.99
N SER A 247 -3.40 -13.56 19.03
CA SER A 247 -1.99 -13.69 19.39
C SER A 247 -1.86 -13.75 20.92
N PRO A 248 -1.09 -14.69 21.50
CA PRO A 248 -1.04 -14.93 22.95
C PRO A 248 -0.39 -13.78 23.76
N SER A 249 0.09 -12.72 23.10
CA SER A 249 0.74 -11.56 23.73
C SER A 249 -0.18 -10.36 23.99
N THR A 250 -1.49 -10.44 23.71
CA THR A 250 -2.42 -9.30 23.90
C THR A 250 -3.48 -9.63 24.95
N PRO A 251 -3.65 -8.83 26.05
CA PRO A 251 -4.74 -9.03 26.98
C PRO A 251 -6.08 -8.84 26.28
N SER A 252 -7.04 -9.71 26.60
CA SER A 252 -8.39 -9.77 26.06
C SER A 252 -9.24 -8.54 26.42
N SER A 253 -8.96 -7.40 25.80
CA SER A 253 -9.85 -6.24 25.72
C SER A 253 -9.32 -5.23 24.70
N CYS A 254 -9.98 -5.14 23.55
CA CYS A 254 -9.81 -4.01 22.64
C CYS A 254 -10.61 -2.84 23.25
N PRO A 255 -9.95 -1.75 23.71
CA PRO A 255 -9.63 -0.65 22.78
C PRO A 255 -8.37 0.18 23.18
N ALA A 256 -7.19 -0.44 23.35
CA ALA A 256 -5.95 0.33 23.59
C ALA A 256 -4.63 -0.31 23.11
N ALA A 257 -4.63 -1.52 22.56
CA ALA A 257 -3.38 -2.27 22.33
C ALA A 257 -2.81 -2.20 20.89
N CYS A 258 -3.20 -1.22 20.07
CA CYS A 258 -2.73 -1.12 18.67
C CYS A 258 -1.35 -0.44 18.49
N SER A 259 -0.56 -0.23 19.55
CA SER A 259 0.77 0.40 19.45
C SER A 259 1.92 -0.57 19.20
N ARG A 260 1.65 -1.85 18.86
CA ARG A 260 2.68 -2.82 18.46
C ARG A 260 2.27 -3.51 17.18
N SER A 261 3.02 -3.22 16.12
CA SER A 261 2.90 -3.73 14.76
C SER A 261 3.40 -5.17 14.61
N ASP A 262 2.97 -6.06 15.51
CA ASP A 262 3.26 -7.50 15.40
C ASP A 262 2.03 -8.21 14.80
N GLY A 263 2.09 -8.51 13.50
CA GLY A 263 1.15 -9.45 12.88
C GLY A 263 0.64 -9.12 11.47
N VAL A 264 1.00 -7.96 10.91
CA VAL A 264 0.68 -7.62 9.52
C VAL A 264 1.96 -7.77 8.70
N ARG A 265 2.08 -8.87 7.95
CA ARG A 265 3.15 -9.03 6.96
C ARG A 265 2.61 -8.57 5.60
N LEU A 266 3.35 -7.64 5.02
CA LEU A 266 3.04 -7.02 3.75
C LEU A 266 3.56 -7.93 2.64
N ASN A 267 2.72 -8.21 1.65
CA ASN A 267 3.19 -8.80 0.40
C ASN A 267 3.53 -7.64 -0.54
N PRO A 268 4.81 -7.42 -0.91
CA PRO A 268 5.16 -6.43 -1.91
C PRO A 268 4.74 -6.96 -3.29
N SER A 269 3.48 -6.71 -3.66
CA SER A 269 3.07 -6.81 -5.05
C SER A 269 3.04 -5.40 -5.64
N ARG A 270 3.96 -5.18 -6.60
CA ARG A 270 4.16 -3.99 -7.44
C ARG A 270 5.05 -2.90 -6.85
#